data_AF-V6LWR3-F1
#
_entry.id   AF-V6LWR3-F1
#
_cell.length_a   1.000
_cell.length_b   1.000
_cell.length_c   1.000
_cell.angle_alpha   90.00
_cell.angle_beta   90.00
_cell.angle_gamma   90.00
#
_symmetry.space_group_name_H-M   'P 1'
#
loop_
_entity.id
_entity.type
_entity.pdbx_description
1 polymer ?
#
loop_
_entity_poly.entity_id
_entity_poly.type
_entity_poly.pdbx_seq_one_letter_code
_entity_poly.pdbx_strand_id
1 'polypeptide(L)'
;MTQDNTNTQVNDAVSTCTRHFDCASKHEGYCDKNTHTCQPCQANCIVCQSAASCNSCEPTTHVTTTTGQCTPICKDLIQDQFCGEGEAKTCTDFTTSSCKCGNRSNCKTCKDSGLPTCATCLTGMKMDRDGRCLDCAQGFTLITGMCWKVGSDPDIPDDPVDPNVPVPPVDPNVPVPPEQPVDPEAPASNKLGGGAVTGIVVGVVLVVGAVAGGLAYYFIKKGKK
;
A
#
# COMPACT_ATOMS: atom_id res chain seq x y z
N MET A 1 -35.66 48.70 -0.95
CA MET A 1 -34.38 48.91 -1.63
C MET A 1 -33.41 47.89 -1.03
N THR A 2 -33.63 46.59 -1.28
CA THR A 2 -33.17 45.82 -2.45
C THR A 2 -31.66 45.91 -2.66
N GLN A 3 -30.95 44.82 -2.37
CA GLN A 3 -30.20 44.11 -3.40
C GLN A 3 -30.03 42.64 -2.99
N ASP A 4 -30.77 41.78 -3.71
CA ASP A 4 -30.47 40.38 -3.89
C ASP A 4 -29.07 40.20 -4.51
N ASN A 5 -28.37 39.14 -4.12
CA ASN A 5 -27.36 38.51 -4.96
C ASN A 5 -27.41 36.99 -4.75
N THR A 6 -28.31 36.36 -5.51
CA THR A 6 -28.33 34.94 -5.82
C THR A 6 -27.27 34.65 -6.89
N ASN A 7 -26.17 33.98 -6.55
CA ASN A 7 -25.55 32.96 -7.43
C ASN A 7 -24.37 32.22 -6.77
N THR A 8 -24.62 31.03 -6.23
CA THR A 8 -23.72 29.90 -6.49
C THR A 8 -24.62 28.70 -6.68
N GLN A 9 -24.94 28.39 -7.94
CA GLN A 9 -25.21 27.01 -8.29
C GLN A 9 -23.97 26.21 -7.90
N VAL A 10 -23.97 25.58 -6.72
CA VAL A 10 -23.17 24.38 -6.54
C VAL A 10 -23.93 23.34 -7.35
N ASN A 11 -23.62 23.29 -8.64
CA ASN A 11 -23.89 22.10 -9.42
C ASN A 11 -23.00 21.04 -8.77
N ASP A 12 -23.52 20.36 -7.75
CA ASP A 12 -23.01 19.08 -7.27
C ASP A 12 -23.15 18.12 -8.44
N ALA A 13 -22.25 18.25 -9.41
CA ALA A 13 -22.09 17.31 -10.49
C ALA A 13 -21.66 16.02 -9.81
N VAL A 14 -22.63 15.14 -9.58
CA VAL A 14 -22.42 13.83 -8.99
C VAL A 14 -21.30 13.16 -9.77
N SER A 15 -20.15 13.01 -9.12
CA SER A 15 -18.95 12.45 -9.74
C SER A 15 -19.23 10.97 -9.99
N THR A 16 -19.37 10.61 -11.26
CA THR A 16 -19.59 9.22 -11.66
C THR A 16 -18.28 8.45 -11.55
N CYS A 17 -18.41 7.15 -11.27
CA CYS A 17 -17.27 6.28 -11.07
C CYS A 17 -17.59 4.85 -11.50
N THR A 18 -16.54 4.10 -11.84
CA THR A 18 -16.66 2.68 -12.15
C THR A 18 -15.80 1.86 -11.20
N ARG A 19 -14.61 2.37 -10.87
CA ARG A 19 -13.65 1.69 -10.01
C ARG A 19 -13.55 2.41 -8.68
N HIS A 20 -13.22 1.64 -7.65
CA HIS A 20 -13.01 2.17 -6.31
C HIS A 20 -12.01 3.35 -6.27
N PHE A 21 -10.91 3.27 -7.03
CA PHE A 21 -9.87 4.31 -7.06
C PHE A 21 -10.28 5.61 -7.77
N ASP A 22 -11.35 5.62 -8.58
CA ASP A 22 -11.75 6.81 -9.33
C ASP A 22 -12.11 7.96 -8.37
N CYS A 23 -12.82 7.65 -7.27
CA CYS A 23 -13.21 8.63 -6.23
C CYS A 23 -12.06 8.95 -5.26
N ALA A 24 -11.27 7.94 -4.90
CA ALA A 24 -10.14 8.12 -3.98
C ALA A 24 -9.09 9.10 -4.55
N SER A 25 -8.84 9.04 -5.86
CA SER A 25 -7.89 9.95 -6.54
C SER A 25 -8.30 11.43 -6.51
N LYS A 26 -9.59 11.71 -6.30
CA LYS A 26 -10.16 13.06 -6.22
C LYS A 26 -10.45 13.50 -4.79
N HIS A 27 -10.13 12.66 -3.80
CA HIS A 27 -10.54 12.85 -2.39
C HIS A 27 -12.07 12.94 -2.22
N GLU A 28 -12.84 12.27 -3.07
CA GLU A 28 -14.31 12.27 -3.05
C GLU A 28 -14.88 11.01 -2.36
N GLY A 29 -14.02 10.15 -1.81
CA GLY A 29 -14.38 8.96 -1.05
C GLY A 29 -14.29 7.67 -1.87
N TYR A 30 -15.34 6.87 -1.90
CA TYR A 30 -15.40 5.57 -2.56
C TYR A 30 -16.45 5.52 -3.66
N CYS A 31 -16.27 4.64 -4.63
CA CYS A 31 -17.28 4.39 -5.66
C CYS A 31 -18.37 3.46 -5.13
N ASP A 32 -19.60 3.94 -5.00
CA ASP A 32 -20.75 3.09 -4.68
C ASP A 32 -21.17 2.30 -5.92
N LYS A 33 -21.06 0.97 -5.84
CA LYS A 33 -21.31 0.07 -6.97
C LYS A 33 -22.78 0.02 -7.42
N ASN A 34 -23.73 0.44 -6.57
CA ASN A 34 -25.15 0.41 -6.93
C ASN A 34 -25.54 1.64 -7.74
N THR A 35 -24.96 2.79 -7.38
CA THR A 35 -25.30 4.09 -7.98
C THR A 35 -24.29 4.53 -9.04
N HIS A 36 -23.08 3.94 -9.06
CA HIS A 36 -21.93 4.38 -9.86
C HIS A 36 -21.54 5.84 -9.58
N THR A 37 -21.65 6.23 -8.31
CA THR A 37 -21.34 7.60 -7.85
C THR A 37 -20.35 7.58 -6.70
N CYS A 38 -19.56 8.64 -6.61
CA CYS A 38 -18.67 8.84 -5.46
C CYS A 38 -19.48 9.17 -4.21
N GLN A 39 -19.27 8.37 -3.18
CA GLN A 39 -19.83 8.55 -1.85
C GLN A 39 -18.71 8.85 -0.86
N PRO A 40 -18.94 9.75 0.11
CA PRO A 40 -17.92 10.11 1.08
C PRO A 40 -17.54 8.92 1.97
N CYS A 41 -16.30 8.90 2.43
CA CYS A 41 -15.88 7.98 3.48
C CYS A 41 -16.53 8.32 4.82
N GLN A 42 -16.57 7.34 5.73
CA GLN A 42 -16.88 7.60 7.14
C GLN A 42 -15.91 8.61 7.77
N ALA A 43 -16.34 9.22 8.88
CA ALA A 43 -15.54 10.18 9.62
C ALA A 43 -14.14 9.63 9.96
N ASN A 44 -13.13 10.51 9.87
CA ASN A 44 -11.72 10.21 10.15
C ASN A 44 -11.07 9.20 9.19
N CYS A 45 -11.72 8.86 8.08
CA CYS A 45 -11.18 8.01 7.04
C CYS A 45 -10.83 8.81 5.79
N ILE A 46 -9.59 8.70 5.32
CA ILE A 46 -9.07 9.42 4.15
C ILE A 46 -9.09 8.58 2.86
N VAL A 47 -9.09 7.24 3.00
CA VAL A 47 -9.23 6.29 1.89
C VAL A 47 -10.11 5.15 2.37
N CYS A 48 -11.23 4.87 1.71
CA CYS A 48 -12.18 3.81 2.10
C CYS A 48 -12.70 3.07 0.87
N GLN A 49 -13.03 1.78 0.98
CA GLN A 49 -13.62 0.98 -0.09
C GLN A 49 -15.15 0.91 -0.04
N SER A 50 -15.73 1.30 1.09
CA SER A 50 -17.18 1.39 1.32
C SER A 50 -17.46 2.38 2.44
N ALA A 51 -18.75 2.64 2.72
CA ALA A 51 -19.17 3.47 3.83
C ALA A 51 -18.63 3.00 5.19
N ALA A 52 -18.40 1.70 5.39
CA ALA A 52 -17.98 1.13 6.67
C ALA A 52 -16.52 0.62 6.69
N SER A 53 -15.90 0.48 5.53
CA SER A 53 -14.58 -0.14 5.39
C SER A 53 -13.53 0.90 5.01
N CYS A 54 -12.80 1.40 6.00
CA CYS A 54 -11.68 2.32 5.80
C CYS A 54 -10.39 1.59 5.50
N ASN A 55 -9.66 2.03 4.48
CA ASN A 55 -8.32 1.53 4.15
C ASN A 55 -7.20 2.38 4.78
N SER A 56 -7.49 3.65 5.10
CA SER A 56 -6.54 4.56 5.75
C SER A 56 -7.27 5.66 6.51
N CYS A 57 -6.95 5.78 7.78
CA CYS A 57 -7.50 6.80 8.67
C CYS A 57 -6.61 8.04 8.69
N GLU A 58 -7.13 9.15 9.23
CA GLU A 58 -6.35 10.36 9.49
C GLU A 58 -5.17 10.05 10.44
N PRO A 59 -3.92 10.03 9.94
CA PRO A 59 -2.78 9.46 10.67
C PRO A 59 -2.39 10.27 11.91
N THR A 60 -2.82 11.53 12.02
CA THR A 60 -2.51 12.39 13.16
C THR A 60 -3.38 12.14 14.39
N THR A 61 -4.54 11.50 14.20
CA THR A 61 -5.56 11.36 15.26
C THR A 61 -6.10 9.94 15.40
N HIS A 62 -5.97 9.11 14.36
CA HIS A 62 -6.58 7.78 14.32
C HIS A 62 -5.62 6.70 13.82
N VAL A 63 -5.90 5.47 14.24
CA VAL A 63 -5.25 4.23 13.81
C VAL A 63 -6.25 3.40 13.02
N THR A 64 -5.82 2.92 11.87
CA THR A 64 -6.58 1.99 11.03
C THR A 64 -6.46 0.56 11.57
N THR A 65 -7.58 -0.10 11.80
CA THR A 65 -7.62 -1.52 12.17
C THR A 65 -7.61 -2.43 10.93
N THR A 66 -7.26 -3.70 11.11
CA THR A 66 -7.33 -4.75 10.07
C THR A 66 -8.74 -5.01 9.56
N THR A 67 -9.77 -4.52 10.26
CA THR A 67 -11.19 -4.60 9.88
C THR A 67 -11.70 -3.31 9.24
N GLY A 68 -10.84 -2.31 9.07
CA GLY A 68 -11.17 -1.05 8.42
C GLY A 68 -11.92 -0.05 9.28
N GLN A 69 -11.70 -0.09 10.60
CA GLN A 69 -12.21 0.90 11.54
C GLN A 69 -11.14 1.95 11.85
N CYS A 70 -11.58 3.18 12.12
CA CYS A 70 -10.72 4.27 12.60
C CYS A 70 -10.92 4.43 14.10
N THR A 71 -9.88 4.14 14.87
CA THR A 71 -9.90 4.24 16.34
C THR A 71 -8.90 5.30 16.81
N PRO A 72 -9.10 5.94 17.98
CA PRO A 72 -8.17 6.97 18.45
C PRO A 72 -6.72 6.48 18.54
N ILE A 73 -5.76 7.36 18.22
CA ILE A 73 -4.33 7.04 18.27
C ILE A 73 -3.76 7.08 19.69
N CYS A 74 -2.79 6.20 19.95
CA CYS A 74 -2.01 6.16 21.18
C CYS A 74 -0.69 6.92 20.96
N LYS A 75 -0.30 7.79 21.89
CA LYS A 75 0.90 8.64 21.72
C LYS A 75 2.21 7.94 22.07
N ASP A 76 2.18 6.98 22.99
CA ASP A 76 3.39 6.46 23.63
C ASP A 76 3.40 4.91 23.69
N LEU A 77 3.28 4.25 22.53
CA LEU A 77 3.42 2.79 22.47
C LEU A 77 4.87 2.38 22.72
N ILE A 78 5.06 1.47 23.68
CA ILE A 78 6.35 0.80 23.90
C ILE A 78 6.43 -0.52 23.11
N GLN A 79 7.60 -1.17 23.15
CA GLN A 79 7.82 -2.46 22.50
C GLN A 79 6.74 -3.47 22.92
N ASP A 80 6.25 -4.25 21.95
CA ASP A 80 5.20 -5.26 22.14
C ASP A 80 3.83 -4.70 22.57
N GLN A 81 3.55 -3.45 22.21
CA GLN A 81 2.22 -2.87 22.33
C GLN A 81 1.63 -2.45 20.98
N PHE A 82 0.31 -2.52 20.89
CA PHE A 82 -0.47 -1.92 19.81
C PHE A 82 -1.48 -0.93 20.40
N CYS A 83 -2.01 -0.07 19.54
CA CYS A 83 -3.10 0.83 19.95
C CYS A 83 -4.44 0.16 19.69
N GLY A 84 -5.18 -0.14 20.75
CA GLY A 84 -6.53 -0.68 20.67
C GLY A 84 -7.52 0.29 21.29
N GLU A 85 -8.25 1.03 20.44
CA GLU A 85 -9.27 2.00 20.87
C GLU A 85 -8.73 3.15 21.72
N GLY A 86 -7.56 3.70 21.36
CA GLY A 86 -6.92 4.79 22.10
C GLY A 86 -6.15 4.33 23.35
N GLU A 87 -6.17 3.04 23.67
CA GLU A 87 -5.43 2.46 24.78
C GLU A 87 -4.28 1.58 24.30
N ALA A 88 -3.12 1.71 24.94
CA ALA A 88 -1.98 0.85 24.69
C ALA A 88 -2.25 -0.55 25.27
N LYS A 89 -2.22 -1.57 24.41
CA LYS A 89 -2.51 -2.98 24.77
C LYS A 89 -1.35 -3.86 24.33
N THR A 90 -1.07 -4.92 25.09
CA THR A 90 -0.05 -5.92 24.72
C THR A 90 -0.43 -6.62 23.43
N CYS A 91 0.56 -6.87 22.57
CA CYS A 91 0.37 -7.58 21.32
C CYS A 91 -0.06 -9.04 21.53
N THR A 92 -1.06 -9.47 20.78
CA THR A 92 -1.61 -10.84 20.85
C THR A 92 -2.02 -11.32 19.47
N ASP A 93 -2.41 -12.58 19.37
CA ASP A 93 -3.01 -13.12 18.15
C ASP A 93 -4.39 -12.52 17.80
N PHE A 94 -4.92 -11.61 18.61
CA PHE A 94 -6.16 -10.88 18.32
C PHE A 94 -5.90 -9.38 18.04
N THR A 95 -4.65 -8.96 17.99
CA THR A 95 -4.28 -7.58 17.70
C THR A 95 -4.81 -7.15 16.33
N THR A 96 -5.47 -5.99 16.31
CA THR A 96 -6.15 -5.45 15.12
C THR A 96 -5.43 -4.25 14.51
N SER A 97 -4.36 -3.73 15.12
CA SER A 97 -3.54 -2.65 14.55
C SER A 97 -2.06 -2.95 14.72
N SER A 98 -1.18 -2.21 14.06
CA SER A 98 0.26 -2.56 14.06
C SER A 98 0.85 -2.51 15.46
N CYS A 99 1.48 -3.61 15.85
CA CYS A 99 2.36 -3.67 17.01
C CYS A 99 3.60 -2.82 16.81
N LYS A 100 4.05 -2.22 17.91
CA LYS A 100 5.35 -1.56 18.00
C LYS A 100 6.43 -2.62 18.21
N CYS A 101 6.98 -3.09 17.10
CA CYS A 101 8.15 -3.96 17.08
C CYS A 101 9.34 -3.19 16.49
N GLY A 102 9.89 -2.24 17.26
CA GLY A 102 10.89 -1.29 16.79
C GLY A 102 10.39 -0.41 15.63
N ASN A 103 10.99 -0.57 14.46
CA ASN A 103 10.66 0.17 13.23
C ASN A 103 9.93 -0.69 12.18
N ARG A 104 9.43 -1.86 12.57
CA ARG A 104 8.63 -2.70 11.68
C ARG A 104 7.16 -2.28 11.70
N SER A 105 6.54 -2.33 10.53
CA SER A 105 5.12 -2.07 10.33
C SER A 105 4.36 -3.37 10.13
N ASN A 106 3.06 -3.31 10.36
CA ASN A 106 2.11 -4.41 10.12
C ASN A 106 2.41 -5.70 10.91
N CYS A 107 3.14 -5.57 12.02
CA CYS A 107 3.34 -6.68 12.94
C CYS A 107 2.07 -6.91 13.74
N LYS A 108 1.73 -8.19 13.95
CA LYS A 108 0.67 -8.63 14.85
C LYS A 108 1.20 -9.05 16.22
N THR A 109 2.40 -9.64 16.24
CA THR A 109 3.17 -9.92 17.45
C THR A 109 4.65 -9.62 17.19
N CYS A 110 5.42 -9.36 18.25
CA CYS A 110 6.86 -9.10 18.17
C CYS A 110 7.69 -10.35 18.52
N LYS A 111 8.92 -10.45 18.00
CA LYS A 111 9.92 -11.42 18.51
C LYS A 111 10.68 -10.81 19.69
N ASP A 112 10.93 -11.62 20.72
CA ASP A 112 11.68 -11.22 21.92
C ASP A 112 13.22 -11.31 21.74
N SER A 113 13.71 -11.71 20.57
CA SER A 113 15.09 -12.18 20.36
C SER A 113 16.15 -11.09 20.14
N GLY A 114 16.03 -9.93 20.79
CA GLY A 114 17.04 -8.86 20.79
C GLY A 114 17.12 -7.99 19.52
N LEU A 115 16.54 -8.41 18.40
CA LEU A 115 16.30 -7.57 17.22
C LEU A 115 14.79 -7.36 17.04
N PRO A 116 14.30 -6.11 17.09
CA PRO A 116 12.87 -5.84 16.99
C PRO A 116 12.36 -6.15 15.57
N THR A 117 11.76 -7.33 15.42
CA THR A 117 11.16 -7.84 14.18
C THR A 117 9.76 -8.36 14.47
N CYS A 118 8.92 -8.49 13.43
CA CYS A 118 7.62 -9.12 13.61
C CYS A 118 7.82 -10.63 13.87
N ALA A 119 7.07 -11.18 14.83
CA ALA A 119 6.91 -12.63 15.00
C ALA A 119 5.81 -13.16 14.10
N THR A 120 4.71 -12.43 13.99
CA THR A 120 3.61 -12.69 13.04
C THR A 120 3.15 -11.38 12.39
N CYS A 121 2.51 -11.49 11.23
CA CYS A 121 1.97 -10.33 10.50
C CYS A 121 0.47 -10.15 10.77
N LEU A 122 -0.01 -8.91 10.65
CA LEU A 122 -1.44 -8.61 10.68
C LEU A 122 -2.19 -9.36 9.57
N THR A 123 -3.49 -9.56 9.78
CA THR A 123 -4.36 -10.21 8.79
C THR A 123 -4.19 -9.59 7.40
N GLY A 124 -4.05 -10.45 6.38
CA GLY A 124 -3.86 -10.04 4.99
C GLY A 124 -2.41 -9.75 4.59
N MET A 125 -1.50 -9.63 5.55
CA MET A 125 -0.08 -9.36 5.30
C MET A 125 0.73 -10.67 5.28
N LYS A 126 1.81 -10.69 4.52
CA LYS A 126 2.74 -11.82 4.37
C LYS A 126 4.11 -11.45 4.94
N MET A 127 4.69 -12.37 5.69
CA MET A 127 6.05 -12.23 6.23
C MET A 127 7.09 -12.57 5.16
N ASP A 128 8.09 -11.71 5.01
CA ASP A 128 9.26 -11.98 4.19
C ASP A 128 10.39 -12.67 4.98
N ARG A 129 11.50 -12.98 4.30
CA ARG A 129 12.66 -13.66 4.90
C ARG A 129 13.36 -12.85 5.98
N ASP A 130 13.18 -11.52 5.99
CA ASP A 130 13.78 -10.59 6.95
C ASP A 130 12.85 -10.32 8.16
N GLY A 131 11.70 -10.99 8.23
CA GLY A 131 10.71 -10.79 9.29
C GLY A 131 9.94 -9.46 9.16
N ARG A 132 9.81 -8.94 7.93
CA ARG A 132 8.98 -7.77 7.62
C ARG A 132 7.63 -8.21 7.08
N CYS A 133 6.61 -7.41 7.37
CA CYS A 133 5.25 -7.61 6.89
C CYS A 133 4.94 -6.49 5.89
N LEU A 134 5.38 -6.63 4.65
CA LEU A 134 5.25 -5.60 3.61
C LEU A 134 4.44 -6.07 2.39
N ASP A 135 4.41 -7.38 2.16
CA ASP A 135 3.67 -7.98 1.04
C ASP A 135 2.28 -8.43 1.48
N CYS A 136 1.37 -8.58 0.53
CA CYS A 136 0.06 -9.14 0.79
C CYS A 136 0.04 -10.67 0.68
N ALA A 137 -0.73 -11.29 1.55
CA ALA A 137 -1.16 -12.66 1.39
C ALA A 137 -2.06 -12.80 0.16
N GLN A 138 -2.19 -14.02 -0.35
CA GLN A 138 -3.02 -14.30 -1.51
C GLN A 138 -4.48 -13.88 -1.27
N GLY A 139 -5.09 -13.23 -2.27
CA GLY A 139 -6.45 -12.70 -2.17
C GLY A 139 -6.57 -11.34 -1.46
N PHE A 140 -5.45 -10.68 -1.15
CA PHE A 140 -5.40 -9.33 -0.61
C PHE A 140 -4.61 -8.40 -1.53
N THR A 141 -5.00 -7.12 -1.53
CA THR A 141 -4.36 -6.06 -2.31
C THR A 141 -3.77 -5.01 -1.39
N LEU A 142 -2.56 -4.54 -1.72
CA LEU A 142 -1.89 -3.49 -0.96
C LEU A 142 -2.54 -2.13 -1.25
N ILE A 143 -3.14 -1.53 -0.24
CA ILE A 143 -3.75 -0.19 -0.31
C ILE A 143 -3.24 0.60 0.90
N THR A 144 -2.53 1.71 0.62
CA THR A 144 -2.01 2.61 1.65
C THR A 144 -1.17 1.90 2.73
N GLY A 145 -0.37 0.91 2.33
CA GLY A 145 0.55 0.21 3.23
C GLY A 145 -0.06 -0.91 4.08
N MET A 146 -1.35 -1.19 3.93
CA MET A 146 -2.04 -2.35 4.52
C MET A 146 -2.67 -3.22 3.42
N CYS A 147 -2.88 -4.49 3.73
CA CYS A 147 -3.43 -5.46 2.78
C CYS A 147 -4.91 -5.70 3.05
N TRP A 148 -5.73 -5.47 2.02
CA TRP A 148 -7.18 -5.50 2.12
C TRP A 148 -7.76 -6.56 1.21
N LYS A 149 -8.76 -7.28 1.72
CA LYS A 149 -9.58 -8.15 0.88
C LYS A 149 -10.50 -7.25 0.07
N VAL A 150 -10.11 -6.94 -1.15
CA VAL A 150 -11.01 -6.29 -2.10
C VAL A 150 -12.01 -7.35 -2.52
N GLY A 151 -13.31 -7.07 -2.43
CA GLY A 151 -14.31 -7.96 -3.00
C GLY A 151 -13.94 -8.18 -4.46
N SER A 152 -13.86 -9.44 -4.91
CA SER A 152 -13.61 -9.79 -6.32
C SER A 152 -14.47 -8.87 -7.16
N ASP A 153 -13.84 -7.94 -7.85
CA ASP A 153 -14.57 -7.00 -8.67
C ASP A 153 -15.04 -7.83 -9.87
N PRO A 154 -16.34 -8.14 -10.00
CA PRO A 154 -16.80 -8.97 -11.12
C PRO A 154 -16.62 -8.24 -12.47
N ASP A 155 -16.27 -6.95 -12.43
CA ASP A 155 -16.12 -6.08 -13.59
C ASP A 155 -14.67 -5.64 -13.87
N ILE A 156 -13.67 -6.24 -13.22
CA ILE A 156 -12.35 -6.32 -13.88
C ILE A 156 -12.51 -7.49 -14.85
N PRO A 157 -12.73 -7.27 -16.16
CA PRO A 157 -12.56 -8.36 -17.10
C PRO A 157 -11.17 -8.91 -16.86
N ASP A 158 -11.07 -10.21 -16.55
CA ASP A 158 -9.81 -10.92 -16.71
C ASP A 158 -9.30 -10.52 -18.08
N ASP A 159 -8.17 -9.82 -18.14
CA ASP A 159 -7.59 -9.42 -19.42
C ASP A 159 -7.60 -10.66 -20.31
N PRO A 160 -8.26 -10.62 -21.49
CA PRO A 160 -8.37 -11.80 -22.33
C PRO A 160 -6.95 -12.27 -22.60
N VAL A 161 -6.65 -13.51 -22.19
CA VAL A 161 -5.39 -14.18 -22.48
C VAL A 161 -5.19 -14.08 -23.99
N ASP A 162 -4.25 -13.24 -24.43
CA ASP A 162 -4.00 -13.03 -25.84
C ASP A 162 -3.48 -14.35 -26.44
N PRO A 163 -4.26 -15.03 -27.30
CA PRO A 163 -3.88 -16.31 -27.89
C PRO A 163 -2.66 -16.19 -28.81
N ASN A 164 -2.23 -14.97 -29.15
CA ASN A 164 -1.10 -14.70 -30.03
C ASN A 164 0.22 -14.49 -29.28
N VAL A 165 0.24 -14.56 -27.94
CA VAL A 165 1.51 -14.60 -27.20
C VAL A 165 2.13 -15.98 -27.41
N PRO A 166 3.26 -16.08 -28.13
CA PRO A 166 3.86 -17.39 -28.40
C PRO A 166 4.30 -18.03 -27.09
N VAL A 167 3.77 -19.21 -26.81
CA VAL A 167 4.27 -20.05 -25.72
C VAL A 167 5.75 -20.35 -26.02
N PRO A 168 6.69 -20.05 -25.11
CA PRO A 168 8.09 -20.35 -25.34
C PRO A 168 8.26 -21.87 -25.57
N PRO A 169 9.10 -22.29 -26.54
CA PRO A 169 9.28 -23.70 -26.85
C PRO A 169 9.84 -24.45 -25.63
N VAL A 170 9.17 -25.52 -25.26
CA VAL A 170 9.59 -26.44 -24.19
C VAL A 170 10.86 -27.16 -24.64
N ASP A 171 11.95 -27.03 -23.89
CA ASP A 171 13.21 -27.74 -24.16
C ASP A 171 13.05 -29.24 -23.85
N PRO A 172 13.15 -30.14 -24.85
CA PRO A 172 12.97 -31.58 -24.66
C PRO A 172 14.03 -32.27 -23.78
N ASN A 173 15.11 -31.56 -23.38
CA ASN A 173 16.23 -32.15 -22.64
C ASN A 173 16.14 -31.96 -21.11
N VAL A 174 15.05 -31.37 -20.60
CA VAL A 174 14.83 -31.27 -19.14
C VAL A 174 14.11 -32.54 -18.67
N PRO A 175 14.72 -33.37 -17.80
CA PRO A 175 14.06 -34.57 -17.29
C PRO A 175 12.81 -34.21 -16.48
N VAL A 176 11.68 -34.80 -16.84
CA VAL A 176 10.39 -34.64 -16.15
C VAL A 176 10.48 -35.34 -14.78
N PRO A 177 10.31 -34.62 -13.64
CA PRO A 177 10.20 -35.25 -12.32
C PRO A 177 8.88 -36.03 -12.20
N PRO A 178 8.82 -37.12 -11.41
CA PRO A 178 7.60 -37.91 -11.26
C PRO A 178 6.45 -37.07 -10.66
N GLU A 179 5.26 -37.18 -11.27
CA GLU A 179 4.05 -36.45 -10.90
C GLU A 179 3.72 -36.58 -9.39
N GLN A 180 3.73 -35.45 -8.70
CA GLN A 180 3.15 -35.25 -7.36
C GLN A 180 1.83 -34.45 -7.52
N PRO A 181 0.86 -34.58 -6.60
CA PRO A 181 -0.48 -34.00 -6.75
C PRO A 181 -0.45 -32.47 -6.90
N VAL A 182 -1.29 -31.98 -7.81
CA VAL A 182 -1.33 -30.61 -8.32
C VAL A 182 -1.57 -29.58 -7.20
N ASP A 183 -0.52 -28.83 -6.87
CA ASP A 183 -0.55 -27.56 -6.15
C ASP A 183 -0.82 -26.44 -7.19
N PRO A 184 -1.77 -25.50 -7.00
CA PRO A 184 -1.92 -24.36 -7.90
C PRO A 184 -0.80 -23.34 -7.68
N GLU A 185 0.26 -23.53 -8.45
CA GLU A 185 1.09 -22.54 -9.14
C GLU A 185 1.36 -21.19 -8.45
N ALA A 186 2.66 -20.97 -8.17
CA ALA A 186 3.27 -19.67 -7.98
C ALA A 186 2.87 -18.71 -9.12
N PRO A 187 2.50 -17.44 -8.82
CA PRO A 187 2.35 -16.47 -9.88
C PRO A 187 3.71 -16.17 -10.49
N ALA A 188 3.71 -16.10 -11.82
CA ALA A 188 4.79 -15.62 -12.64
C ALA A 188 5.44 -14.38 -12.03
N SER A 189 6.77 -14.41 -11.99
CA SER A 189 7.57 -13.22 -11.77
C SER A 189 7.20 -12.20 -12.84
N ASN A 190 6.42 -11.20 -12.46
CA ASN A 190 6.27 -9.99 -13.27
C ASN A 190 7.66 -9.37 -13.37
N LYS A 191 8.35 -9.64 -14.48
CA LYS A 191 9.52 -8.88 -14.93
C LYS A 191 9.07 -7.48 -15.30
N LEU A 192 8.83 -6.65 -14.28
CA LEU A 192 9.10 -5.23 -14.39
C LEU A 192 10.61 -5.12 -14.70
N GLY A 193 10.93 -4.71 -15.93
CA GLY A 193 12.28 -4.66 -16.45
C GLY A 193 13.22 -3.93 -15.47
N GLY A 194 14.17 -4.66 -14.90
CA GLY A 194 15.27 -4.14 -14.07
C GLY A 194 16.26 -3.23 -14.82
N GLY A 195 15.87 -2.69 -15.98
CA GLY A 195 16.64 -1.72 -16.76
C GLY A 195 16.31 -0.26 -16.43
N ALA A 196 15.14 0.05 -15.86
CA ALA A 196 14.73 1.44 -15.63
C ALA A 196 15.25 2.03 -14.31
N VAL A 197 15.36 1.21 -13.25
CA VAL A 197 15.76 1.68 -11.91
C VAL A 197 17.27 1.91 -11.81
N THR A 198 18.08 1.13 -12.54
CA THR A 198 19.54 1.29 -12.59
C THR A 198 19.96 2.59 -13.29
N GLY A 199 19.17 3.07 -14.26
CA GLY A 199 19.46 4.30 -14.99
C GLY A 199 19.31 5.56 -14.14
N ILE A 200 18.30 5.62 -13.26
CA ILE A 200 18.03 6.79 -12.42
C ILE A 200 19.10 6.95 -11.35
N VAL A 201 19.53 5.86 -10.70
CA VAL A 201 20.57 5.92 -9.66
C VAL A 201 21.92 6.35 -10.25
N VAL A 202 22.29 5.83 -11.42
CA VAL A 202 23.54 6.24 -12.09
C VAL A 202 23.47 7.71 -12.55
N GLY A 203 22.31 8.14 -13.09
CA GLY A 203 22.11 9.52 -13.51
C GLY A 203 22.24 10.52 -12.36
N VAL A 204 21.60 10.25 -11.21
CA VAL A 204 21.67 11.12 -10.03
C VAL A 204 23.09 11.18 -9.46
N VAL A 205 23.81 10.05 -9.40
CA VAL A 205 25.19 10.01 -8.90
C VAL A 205 26.13 10.83 -9.80
N LEU A 206 25.99 10.75 -11.13
CA LEU A 206 26.82 11.55 -12.05
C LEU A 206 26.54 13.05 -11.94
N VAL A 207 25.27 13.45 -11.81
CA VAL A 207 24.89 14.86 -11.68
C VAL A 207 25.41 15.44 -10.36
N VAL A 208 25.23 14.74 -9.24
CA VAL A 208 25.72 15.19 -7.93
C VAL A 208 27.26 15.24 -7.90
N GLY A 209 27.94 14.24 -8.50
CA GLY A 209 29.40 14.22 -8.62
C GLY A 209 29.94 15.39 -9.44
N ALA A 210 29.30 15.73 -10.56
CA ALA A 210 29.70 16.86 -11.40
C ALA A 210 29.53 18.21 -10.70
N VAL A 211 28.41 18.40 -9.96
CA VAL A 211 28.16 19.65 -9.21
C VAL A 211 29.14 19.81 -8.06
N ALA A 212 29.40 18.75 -7.28
CA ALA A 212 30.34 18.80 -6.17
C ALA A 212 31.80 19.00 -6.65
N GLY A 213 32.22 18.27 -7.68
CA GLY A 213 33.56 18.41 -8.27
C GLY A 213 33.79 19.77 -8.91
N GLY A 214 32.78 20.30 -9.61
CA GLY A 214 32.82 21.62 -10.23
C GLY A 214 32.95 22.76 -9.21
N LEU A 215 32.18 22.71 -8.13
CA LEU A 215 32.28 23.69 -7.03
C LEU A 215 33.65 23.63 -6.35
N ALA A 216 34.16 22.43 -6.05
CA ALA A 216 35.49 22.27 -5.45
C ALA A 216 36.60 22.83 -6.34
N TYR A 217 36.58 22.52 -7.65
CA TYR A 217 37.54 23.08 -8.61
C TYR A 217 37.46 24.62 -8.70
N TYR A 218 36.25 25.17 -8.70
CA TYR A 218 36.04 26.62 -8.74
C TYR A 218 36.63 27.33 -7.52
N PHE A 219 36.41 26.80 -6.31
CA PHE A 219 36.98 27.39 -5.08
C PHE A 219 38.51 27.27 -5.02
N ILE A 220 39.09 26.14 -5.43
CA ILE A 220 40.56 25.97 -5.50
C ILE A 220 41.18 26.95 -6.51
N LYS A 221 40.54 27.14 -7.67
CA LYS A 221 41.04 28.07 -8.70
C LYS A 221 40.89 29.54 -8.28
N LYS A 222 39.81 29.88 -7.56
CA LYS A 222 39.60 31.24 -7.04
C LYS A 222 40.57 31.59 -5.92
N GLY A 223 40.99 30.61 -5.09
CA GLY A 223 42.01 30.81 -4.06
C GLY A 223 43.45 30.94 -4.57
N LYS A 224 43.70 30.75 -5.87
CA LYS A 224 45.01 30.93 -6.53
C LYS A 224 45.11 32.20 -7.36
N LYS A 225 44.14 33.12 -7.26
CA LYS A 225 44.17 34.46 -7.86
C LYS A 225 44.27 35.52 -6.77
#